data_AF-A0A2Z2N602-F1
#
_entry.id   AF-A0A2Z2N602-F1
#
_cell.length_a   1.000
_cell.length_b   1.000
_cell.length_c   1.000
_cell.angle_alpha   90.00
_cell.angle_beta   90.00
_cell.angle_gamma   90.00
#
_symmetry.space_group_name_H-M   'P 1'
#
loop_
_entity.id
_entity.type
_entity.pdbx_description
1 polymer ?
#
loop_
_entity_poly.entity_id
_entity_poly.type
_entity_poly.pdbx_seq_one_letter_code
_entity_poly.pdbx_strand_id
1 'polypeptide(L)'
;MILRKFKNIAPRYEEIVRAYREFLLTEEEFTIPKIEKILIPLDRYSESPTNTVIEYLTSYPGSTILLLYIIDGEVCRLIRETIGENEAELFRKRELEKGHKTLEKVEATLPSDSFTVKSQLKTGNKAEIIEEIANDFDVVIISRHYGAETTKTHPVSPVVLRILQNVKIPVLLY
;
A
#
# COMPACT_ATOMS: atom_id res chain seq x y z
N MET A 1 58.01 -21.75 -9.59
CA MET A 1 58.06 -21.29 -8.17
C MET A 1 56.90 -20.33 -7.81
N ILE A 2 55.72 -20.45 -8.44
CA ILE A 2 54.55 -19.56 -8.20
C ILE A 2 53.52 -20.20 -7.24
N LEU A 3 53.52 -21.52 -7.10
CA LEU A 3 52.56 -22.28 -6.27
C LEU A 3 52.82 -22.23 -4.75
N ARG A 4 53.91 -21.60 -4.28
CA ARG A 4 54.23 -21.51 -2.84
C ARG A 4 53.60 -20.29 -2.14
N LYS A 5 53.10 -19.30 -2.88
CA LYS A 5 52.54 -18.05 -2.32
C LYS A 5 51.03 -18.09 -2.02
N PHE A 6 50.33 -19.16 -2.40
CA PHE A 6 48.86 -19.25 -2.28
C PHE A 6 48.35 -20.28 -1.25
N LYS A 7 49.25 -20.87 -0.44
CA LYS A 7 48.87 -21.93 0.50
C LYS A 7 48.03 -21.46 1.70
N ASN A 8 48.03 -20.15 2.00
CA ASN A 8 47.31 -19.56 3.13
C ASN A 8 46.08 -18.73 2.73
N ILE A 9 45.67 -18.75 1.45
CA ILE A 9 44.51 -17.97 0.99
C ILE A 9 43.21 -18.77 1.13
N ALA A 10 43.24 -20.09 0.91
CA ALA A 10 42.07 -20.94 1.01
C ALA A 10 41.35 -20.90 2.39
N PRO A 11 42.05 -20.97 3.54
CA PRO A 11 41.39 -20.91 4.85
C PRO A 11 40.74 -19.54 5.10
N ARG A 12 41.40 -18.48 4.67
CA ARG A 12 40.90 -17.10 4.79
C ARG A 12 39.69 -16.87 3.88
N TYR A 13 39.63 -17.52 2.72
CA TYR A 13 38.48 -17.47 1.82
C TYR A 13 37.27 -18.23 2.40
N GLU A 14 37.49 -19.38 3.04
CA GLU A 14 36.45 -20.12 3.75
C GLU A 14 35.93 -19.34 4.97
N GLU A 15 36.81 -18.68 5.73
CA GLU A 15 36.41 -17.80 6.83
C GLU A 15 35.61 -16.58 6.34
N ILE A 16 36.01 -15.97 5.22
CA ILE A 16 35.28 -14.89 4.55
C ILE A 16 33.89 -15.41 4.13
N VAL A 17 33.80 -16.50 3.36
CA VAL A 17 32.52 -17.05 2.91
C VAL A 17 31.62 -17.45 4.09
N ARG A 18 32.19 -17.95 5.19
CA ARG A 18 31.46 -18.27 6.41
C ARG A 18 30.94 -17.02 7.14
N ALA A 19 31.75 -15.97 7.21
CA ALA A 19 31.37 -14.68 7.79
C ALA A 19 30.33 -13.93 6.92
N TYR A 20 30.37 -14.14 5.60
CA TYR A 20 29.40 -13.57 4.66
C TYR A 20 28.20 -14.49 4.38
N ARG A 21 28.14 -15.69 4.96
CA ARG A 21 27.03 -16.63 4.70
C ARG A 21 25.67 -16.09 5.18
N GLU A 22 25.68 -15.24 6.20
CA GLU A 22 24.51 -14.51 6.70
C GLU A 22 24.17 -13.27 5.84
N PHE A 23 25.04 -12.90 4.90
CA PHE A 23 24.85 -11.79 3.94
C PHE A 23 24.63 -12.27 2.51
N LEU A 24 24.82 -13.56 2.24
CA LEU A 24 24.51 -14.17 0.96
C LEU A 24 23.02 -14.48 0.96
N LEU A 25 22.27 -13.71 0.18
CA LEU A 25 20.87 -13.99 -0.14
C LEU A 25 20.76 -15.46 -0.58
N THR A 26 19.90 -16.21 0.09
CA THR A 26 19.45 -17.54 -0.31
C THR A 26 18.86 -17.50 -1.72
N GLU A 27 18.78 -18.64 -2.41
CA GLU A 27 18.18 -18.71 -3.77
C GLU A 27 16.73 -18.19 -3.78
N GLU A 28 16.01 -18.31 -2.67
CA GLU A 28 14.68 -17.72 -2.47
C GLU A 28 14.74 -16.18 -2.38
N GLU A 29 15.74 -15.63 -1.69
CA GLU A 29 16.00 -14.19 -1.60
C GLU A 29 16.58 -13.57 -2.90
N PHE A 30 17.01 -14.41 -3.86
CA PHE A 30 17.39 -13.98 -5.21
C PHE A 30 16.17 -13.73 -6.13
N THR A 31 14.97 -14.16 -5.73
CA THR A 31 13.77 -13.91 -6.50
C THR A 31 13.15 -12.58 -6.08
N ILE A 32 13.24 -11.58 -6.97
CA ILE A 32 12.48 -10.33 -6.80
C ILE A 32 11.00 -10.73 -6.72
N PRO A 33 10.27 -10.41 -5.63
CA PRO A 33 8.88 -10.78 -5.50
C PRO A 33 8.11 -10.19 -6.69
N LYS A 34 7.39 -11.06 -7.40
CA LYS A 34 6.60 -10.65 -8.55
C LYS A 34 5.33 -9.98 -8.04
N ILE A 35 5.25 -8.66 -8.15
CA ILE A 35 4.06 -7.89 -7.80
C ILE A 35 3.19 -7.76 -9.05
N GLU A 36 2.04 -8.43 -9.07
CA GLU A 36 1.07 -8.41 -10.16
C GLU A 36 -0.21 -7.65 -9.80
N LYS A 37 -0.59 -7.62 -8.52
CA LYS A 37 -1.81 -6.99 -8.01
C LYS A 37 -1.52 -6.05 -6.86
N ILE A 38 -1.88 -4.79 -7.04
CA ILE A 38 -1.60 -3.71 -6.09
C ILE A 38 -2.91 -3.10 -5.62
N LEU A 39 -3.07 -2.97 -4.30
CA LEU A 39 -4.22 -2.28 -3.70
C LEU A 39 -3.81 -0.89 -3.24
N ILE A 40 -4.52 0.14 -3.69
CA ILE A 40 -4.35 1.52 -3.21
C ILE A 40 -5.67 1.97 -2.60
N PRO A 41 -5.83 1.84 -1.27
CA PRO A 41 -7.02 2.31 -0.58
C PRO A 41 -6.96 3.83 -0.42
N LEU A 42 -8.08 4.46 -0.72
CA LEU A 42 -8.26 5.90 -0.68
C LEU A 42 -9.50 6.25 0.13
N ASP A 43 -9.52 7.43 0.69
CA ASP A 43 -10.67 8.00 1.35
C ASP A 43 -10.59 9.53 1.36
N ARG A 44 -11.44 10.17 2.17
CA ARG A 44 -11.51 11.62 2.25
C ARG A 44 -10.28 12.30 2.85
N TYR A 45 -9.46 11.55 3.59
CA TYR A 45 -8.24 12.01 4.28
C TYR A 45 -6.96 11.62 3.54
N SER A 46 -7.06 10.66 2.63
CA SER A 46 -5.93 10.14 1.88
C SER A 46 -5.29 11.20 1.00
N GLU A 47 -3.96 11.26 1.05
CA GLU A 47 -3.17 12.03 0.11
C GLU A 47 -3.06 11.28 -1.22
N SER A 48 -2.91 12.02 -2.33
CA SER A 48 -2.61 11.41 -3.63
C SER A 48 -1.24 10.72 -3.56
N PRO A 49 -1.06 9.56 -4.24
CA PRO A 49 0.25 8.91 -4.34
C PRO A 49 1.35 9.89 -4.76
N THR A 50 2.50 9.84 -4.08
CA THR A 50 3.63 10.72 -4.37
C THR A 50 4.39 10.26 -5.61
N ASN A 51 5.26 11.11 -6.16
CA ASN A 51 6.12 10.73 -7.29
C ASN A 51 6.99 9.51 -6.96
N THR A 52 7.44 9.38 -5.71
CA THR A 52 8.20 8.20 -5.25
C THR A 52 7.36 6.93 -5.28
N VAL A 53 6.08 7.01 -4.91
CA VAL A 53 5.16 5.86 -5.06
C VAL A 53 4.95 5.52 -6.52
N ILE A 54 4.78 6.51 -7.39
CA ILE A 54 4.60 6.29 -8.83
C ILE A 54 5.87 5.64 -9.43
N GLU A 55 7.06 6.12 -9.06
CA GLU A 55 8.33 5.52 -9.47
C GLU A 55 8.47 4.06 -8.99
N TYR A 56 8.11 3.79 -7.73
CA TYR A 56 8.04 2.43 -7.21
C TYR A 56 7.10 1.54 -8.03
N LEU A 57 5.89 2.02 -8.34
CA LEU A 57 4.93 1.31 -9.18
C LEU A 57 5.53 0.98 -10.56
N THR A 58 6.25 1.91 -11.18
CA THR A 58 6.85 1.70 -12.52
C THR A 58 7.93 0.61 -12.56
N SER A 59 8.43 0.16 -11.40
CA SER A 59 9.30 -1.02 -11.30
C SER A 59 8.57 -2.34 -11.56
N TYR A 60 7.23 -2.32 -11.58
CA TYR A 60 6.37 -3.49 -11.80
C TYR A 60 5.40 -3.27 -12.98
N PRO A 61 5.92 -3.14 -14.22
CA PRO A 61 5.09 -2.93 -15.39
C PRO A 61 4.17 -4.13 -15.66
N GLY A 62 2.96 -3.86 -16.15
CA GLY A 62 1.93 -4.87 -16.42
C GLY A 62 1.13 -5.29 -15.19
N SER A 63 1.41 -4.73 -14.01
CA SER A 63 0.61 -4.97 -12.81
C SER A 63 -0.79 -4.35 -12.92
N THR A 64 -1.73 -4.95 -12.18
CA THR A 64 -3.09 -4.46 -12.01
C THR A 64 -3.18 -3.67 -10.72
N ILE A 65 -3.61 -2.41 -10.80
CA ILE A 65 -3.80 -1.53 -9.65
C ILE A 65 -5.30 -1.40 -9.38
N LEU A 66 -5.75 -1.74 -8.17
CA LEU A 66 -7.07 -1.40 -7.68
C LEU A 66 -7.00 -0.12 -6.85
N LEU A 67 -7.56 0.97 -7.38
CA LEU A 67 -7.86 2.17 -6.61
C LEU A 67 -9.21 1.97 -5.92
N LEU A 68 -9.22 1.90 -4.59
CA LEU A 68 -10.44 1.64 -3.82
C LEU A 68 -10.76 2.81 -2.89
N TYR A 69 -11.79 3.59 -3.23
CA TYR A 69 -12.26 4.65 -2.37
C TYR A 69 -13.30 4.13 -1.37
N ILE A 70 -13.06 4.31 -0.07
CA ILE A 70 -13.95 3.82 1.00
C ILE A 70 -14.60 4.97 1.76
N ILE A 71 -15.92 5.07 1.59
CA ILE A 71 -16.79 5.95 2.36
C ILE A 71 -17.06 5.30 3.71
N ASP A 72 -16.91 6.08 4.78
CA ASP A 72 -17.13 5.61 6.14
C ASP A 72 -18.62 5.37 6.41
N GLY A 73 -19.00 4.10 6.57
CA GLY A 73 -20.38 3.72 6.85
C GLY A 73 -20.85 4.13 8.26
N GLU A 74 -19.93 4.15 9.24
CA GLU A 74 -20.24 4.50 10.63
C GLU A 74 -20.54 5.99 10.74
N VAL A 75 -19.80 6.84 10.03
CA VAL A 75 -20.10 8.28 9.94
C VAL A 75 -21.48 8.52 9.33
N CYS A 76 -21.84 7.80 8.26
CA CYS A 76 -23.18 7.88 7.67
C CYS A 76 -24.27 7.51 8.70
N ARG A 77 -24.05 6.44 9.47
CA ARG A 77 -24.97 5.98 10.51
C ARG A 77 -25.13 7.04 11.62
N LEU A 78 -24.02 7.58 12.12
CA LEU A 78 -24.03 8.58 13.18
C LEU A 78 -24.78 9.86 12.77
N ILE A 79 -24.58 10.33 11.54
CA ILE A 79 -25.31 11.51 11.01
C ILE A 79 -26.81 11.22 10.96
N ARG A 80 -27.20 10.04 10.47
CA ARG A 80 -28.61 9.63 10.42
C ARG A 80 -29.25 9.60 11.80
N GLU A 81 -28.58 9.01 12.79
CA GLU A 81 -29.07 8.88 14.16
C GLU A 81 -29.10 10.20 14.93
N THR A 82 -28.17 11.12 14.64
CA THR A 82 -28.00 12.37 15.40
C THR A 82 -28.73 13.56 14.78
N ILE A 83 -28.75 13.65 13.46
CA ILE A 83 -29.23 14.82 12.70
C ILE A 83 -30.48 14.47 11.90
N GLY A 84 -30.45 13.35 11.17
CA GLY A 84 -31.59 12.88 10.39
C GLY A 84 -31.20 12.24 9.05
N GLU A 85 -32.19 11.63 8.40
CA GLU A 85 -32.00 10.89 7.14
C GLU A 85 -31.54 11.81 5.99
N ASN A 86 -32.13 13.01 5.87
CA ASN A 86 -31.84 13.92 4.77
C ASN A 86 -30.37 14.37 4.76
N GLU A 87 -29.82 14.67 5.94
CA GLU A 87 -28.43 15.08 6.12
C GLU A 87 -27.46 13.93 5.90
N ALA A 88 -27.84 12.71 6.30
CA ALA A 88 -27.05 11.51 6.02
C ALA A 88 -26.97 11.23 4.52
N GLU A 89 -28.08 11.35 3.79
CA GLU A 89 -28.11 11.19 2.33
C GLU A 89 -27.33 12.31 1.61
N LEU A 90 -27.43 13.55 2.09
CA LEU A 90 -26.64 14.66 1.55
C LEU A 90 -25.13 14.43 1.76
N PHE A 91 -24.73 13.96 2.95
CA PHE A 91 -23.35 13.58 3.23
C PHE A 91 -22.88 12.46 2.31
N ARG A 92 -23.66 11.38 2.19
CA ARG A 92 -23.35 10.25 1.32
C ARG A 92 -23.16 10.67 -0.13
N LYS A 93 -24.05 11.51 -0.66
CA LYS A 93 -23.95 12.04 -2.03
C LYS A 93 -22.65 12.83 -2.24
N ARG A 94 -22.30 13.70 -1.29
CA ARG A 94 -21.04 14.48 -1.35
C ARG A 94 -19.81 13.59 -1.29
N GLU A 95 -19.81 12.57 -0.44
CA GLU A 95 -18.68 11.64 -0.36
C GLU A 95 -18.55 10.77 -1.61
N LEU A 96 -19.66 10.38 -2.25
CA LEU A 96 -19.64 9.70 -3.55
C LEU A 96 -19.00 10.59 -4.63
N GLU A 97 -19.47 11.84 -4.76
CA GLU A 97 -18.89 12.80 -5.71
C GLU A 97 -17.40 13.07 -5.44
N LYS A 98 -17.01 13.21 -4.17
CA LYS A 98 -15.60 13.36 -3.78
C LYS A 98 -14.79 12.12 -4.15
N GLY A 99 -15.34 10.93 -3.88
CA GLY A 99 -14.69 9.66 -4.18
C GLY A 99 -14.42 9.48 -5.68
N HIS A 100 -15.41 9.75 -6.52
CA HIS A 100 -15.23 9.73 -7.99
C HIS A 100 -14.12 10.70 -8.44
N LYS A 101 -14.15 11.95 -7.97
CA LYS A 101 -13.12 12.95 -8.31
C LYS A 101 -11.73 12.55 -7.83
N THR A 102 -11.62 11.98 -6.63
CA THR A 102 -10.35 11.49 -6.11
C THR A 102 -9.81 10.34 -6.94
N LEU A 103 -10.66 9.37 -7.31
CA LEU A 103 -10.28 8.23 -8.16
C LEU A 103 -9.80 8.71 -9.54
N GLU A 104 -10.59 9.53 -10.22
CA GLU A 104 -10.21 10.11 -11.53
C GLU A 104 -8.89 10.88 -11.45
N LYS A 105 -8.70 11.68 -10.40
CA LYS A 105 -7.48 12.44 -10.20
C LYS A 105 -6.26 11.52 -10.02
N VAL A 106 -6.37 10.48 -9.21
CA VAL A 106 -5.24 9.55 -8.96
C VAL A 106 -4.97 8.71 -10.20
N GLU A 107 -6.02 8.23 -10.87
CA GLU A 107 -5.90 7.46 -12.12
C GLU A 107 -5.16 8.27 -13.20
N ALA A 108 -5.46 9.57 -13.33
CA ALA A 108 -4.77 10.47 -14.25
C ALA A 108 -3.28 10.70 -13.93
N THR A 109 -2.83 10.42 -12.70
CA THR A 109 -1.40 10.50 -12.33
C THR A 109 -0.62 9.23 -12.64
N LEU A 110 -1.31 8.11 -12.90
CA LEU A 110 -0.68 6.84 -13.20
C LEU A 110 -0.39 6.73 -14.72
N PRO A 111 0.83 6.30 -15.11
CA PRO A 111 1.16 6.05 -16.51
C PRO A 111 0.26 4.97 -17.13
N SER A 112 -0.69 5.36 -17.98
CA SER A 112 -1.70 4.47 -18.57
C SER A 112 -1.12 3.27 -19.32
N ASP A 113 0.07 3.44 -19.91
CA ASP A 113 0.70 2.41 -20.74
C ASP A 113 1.43 1.34 -19.90
N SER A 114 1.61 1.59 -18.60
CA SER A 114 2.37 0.71 -17.71
C SER A 114 1.50 -0.21 -16.85
N PHE A 115 0.21 0.12 -16.65
CA PHE A 115 -0.64 -0.55 -15.67
C PHE A 115 -2.07 -0.78 -16.19
N THR A 116 -2.71 -1.83 -15.68
CA THR A 116 -4.17 -1.94 -15.74
C THR A 116 -4.76 -1.34 -14.48
N VAL A 117 -5.33 -0.14 -14.57
CA VAL A 117 -5.95 0.53 -13.42
C VAL A 117 -7.45 0.21 -13.37
N LYS A 118 -7.94 -0.17 -12.19
CA LYS A 118 -9.36 -0.36 -11.89
C LYS A 118 -9.72 0.54 -10.72
N SER A 119 -10.84 1.25 -10.84
CA SER A 119 -11.33 2.16 -9.81
C SER A 119 -12.65 1.63 -9.23
N GLN A 120 -12.77 1.59 -7.91
CA GLN A 120 -13.96 1.11 -7.20
C GLN A 120 -14.30 2.01 -6.00
N LEU A 121 -15.59 2.06 -5.70
CA LEU A 121 -16.15 2.73 -4.52
C LEU A 121 -16.85 1.71 -3.63
N LYS A 122 -16.56 1.76 -2.33
CA LYS A 122 -17.26 0.97 -1.31
C LYS A 122 -17.70 1.87 -0.16
N THR A 123 -18.72 1.43 0.57
CA THR A 123 -19.16 2.05 1.82
C THR A 123 -19.13 1.00 2.92
N GLY A 124 -18.53 1.33 4.07
CA GLY A 124 -18.45 0.42 5.21
C GLY A 124 -17.33 0.82 6.17
N ASN A 125 -16.90 -0.14 7.00
CA ASN A 125 -15.73 0.06 7.85
C ASN A 125 -14.46 -0.02 7.00
N LYS A 126 -13.68 1.06 7.04
CA LYS A 126 -12.45 1.23 6.26
C LYS A 126 -11.44 0.12 6.49
N ALA A 127 -11.11 -0.15 7.76
CA ALA A 127 -10.10 -1.15 8.09
C ALA A 127 -10.57 -2.55 7.72
N GLU A 128 -11.80 -2.92 8.07
CA GLU A 128 -12.35 -4.26 7.82
C GLU A 128 -12.38 -4.59 6.33
N ILE A 129 -12.81 -3.65 5.48
CA ILE A 129 -12.83 -3.85 4.03
C ILE A 129 -11.43 -4.11 3.49
N ILE A 130 -10.41 -3.39 3.97
CA ILE A 130 -9.02 -3.60 3.53
C ILE A 130 -8.48 -4.92 4.07
N GLU A 131 -8.70 -5.22 5.34
CA GLU A 131 -8.32 -6.47 5.99
C GLU A 131 -8.91 -7.69 5.25
N GLU A 132 -10.15 -7.60 4.78
CA GLU A 132 -10.85 -8.65 4.04
C GLU A 132 -10.23 -8.90 2.66
N ILE A 133 -10.02 -7.84 1.86
CA ILE A 133 -9.61 -8.00 0.47
C ILE A 133 -8.09 -8.08 0.29
N ALA A 134 -7.29 -7.64 1.27
CA ALA A 134 -5.84 -7.49 1.09
C ALA A 134 -5.14 -8.79 0.67
N ASN A 135 -5.63 -9.95 1.12
CA ASN A 135 -5.02 -11.24 0.76
C ASN A 135 -5.15 -11.61 -0.72
N ASP A 136 -5.99 -10.91 -1.50
CA ASP A 136 -6.11 -11.10 -2.95
C ASP A 136 -5.08 -10.28 -3.75
N PHE A 137 -4.25 -9.50 -3.06
CA PHE A 137 -3.23 -8.61 -3.61
C PHE A 137 -1.83 -9.00 -3.13
N ASP A 138 -0.81 -8.48 -3.80
CA ASP A 138 0.59 -8.73 -3.45
C ASP A 138 1.16 -7.63 -2.54
N VAL A 139 0.62 -6.41 -2.64
CA VAL A 139 1.03 -5.26 -1.82
C VAL A 139 -0.13 -4.27 -1.64
N VAL A 140 -0.21 -3.67 -0.45
CA VAL A 140 -1.05 -2.50 -0.18
C VAL A 140 -0.20 -1.25 -0.16
N ILE A 141 -0.56 -0.21 -0.90
CA ILE A 141 0.11 1.09 -0.85
C ILE A 141 -0.87 2.11 -0.29
N ILE A 142 -0.63 2.59 0.93
CA ILE A 142 -1.60 3.34 1.72
C ILE A 142 -1.02 4.65 2.23
N SER A 143 -1.81 5.74 2.13
CA SER A 143 -1.44 7.01 2.72
C SER A 143 -1.43 6.90 4.24
N ARG A 144 -0.42 7.46 4.91
CA ARG A 144 -0.36 7.56 6.37
C ARG A 144 -1.54 8.33 6.98
N HIS A 145 -2.24 9.13 6.17
CA HIS A 145 -3.43 9.90 6.54
C HIS A 145 -4.74 9.15 6.26
N TYR A 146 -4.69 7.93 5.75
CA TYR A 146 -5.91 7.17 5.48
C TYR A 146 -6.73 6.95 6.76
N GLY A 147 -8.04 7.21 6.67
CA GLY A 147 -8.99 7.04 7.77
C GLY A 147 -9.11 8.21 8.74
N ALA A 148 -8.07 9.05 8.90
CA ALA A 148 -8.11 10.21 9.77
C ALA A 148 -6.96 11.20 9.47
N GLU A 149 -7.20 12.50 9.73
CA GLU A 149 -6.11 13.49 9.77
C GLU A 149 -5.05 13.08 10.80
N THR A 150 -3.79 13.32 10.45
CA THR A 150 -2.65 13.08 11.33
C THR A 150 -2.19 14.40 11.93
N THR A 151 -1.45 14.32 13.03
CA THR A 151 -0.89 15.50 13.71
C THR A 151 0.62 15.41 13.75
N LYS A 152 1.29 16.50 14.15
CA LYS A 152 2.75 16.48 14.35
C LYS A 152 3.20 15.42 15.38
N THR A 153 2.34 15.08 16.35
CA THR A 153 2.64 14.08 17.38
C THR A 153 2.21 12.67 17.01
N HIS A 154 1.26 12.53 16.07
CA HIS A 154 0.77 11.25 15.57
C HIS A 154 0.87 11.25 14.05
N PRO A 155 2.04 10.89 13.47
CA PRO A 155 2.30 11.04 12.04
C PRO A 155 1.60 10.00 11.16
N VAL A 156 1.03 8.95 11.77
CA VAL A 156 0.31 7.87 11.09
C VAL A 156 -1.06 7.70 11.75
N SER A 157 -2.09 7.59 10.93
CA SER A 157 -3.47 7.37 11.36
C SER A 157 -3.61 6.05 12.15
N PRO A 158 -4.40 6.03 13.24
CA PRO A 158 -4.72 4.79 13.95
C PRO A 158 -5.36 3.72 13.08
N VAL A 159 -6.12 4.11 12.04
CA VAL A 159 -6.74 3.17 11.09
C VAL A 159 -5.66 2.45 10.28
N VAL A 160 -4.65 3.20 9.85
CA VAL A 160 -3.49 2.63 9.14
C VAL A 160 -2.71 1.68 10.04
N LEU A 161 -2.46 2.07 11.30
CA LEU A 161 -1.79 1.20 12.27
C LEU A 161 -2.55 -0.11 12.50
N ARG A 162 -3.88 -0.05 12.58
CA ARG A 162 -4.73 -1.25 12.66
C ARG A 162 -4.57 -2.13 11.42
N ILE A 163 -4.61 -1.56 10.22
CA ILE A 163 -4.44 -2.33 8.96
C ILE A 163 -3.08 -3.03 8.95
N LEU A 164 -2.00 -2.32 9.31
CA LEU A 164 -0.64 -2.87 9.37
C LEU A 164 -0.52 -4.06 10.33
N GLN A 165 -1.31 -4.10 11.40
CA GLN A 165 -1.31 -5.19 12.39
C GLN A 165 -2.06 -6.43 11.92
N ASN A 166 -3.03 -6.28 11.02
CA ASN A 166 -3.96 -7.36 10.64
C ASN A 166 -3.73 -7.91 9.23
N VAL A 167 -3.11 -7.13 8.34
CA VAL A 167 -2.78 -7.56 6.97
C VAL A 167 -1.49 -8.37 6.96
N LYS A 168 -1.49 -9.49 6.22
CA LYS A 168 -0.35 -10.42 6.12
C LYS A 168 0.60 -10.11 4.96
N ILE A 169 0.12 -9.35 3.98
CA ILE A 169 0.90 -8.95 2.81
C ILE A 169 1.71 -7.67 3.11
N PRO A 170 2.79 -7.41 2.35
CA PRO A 170 3.53 -6.17 2.46
C PRO A 170 2.65 -4.93 2.34
N VAL A 171 2.94 -3.92 3.17
CA VAL A 171 2.27 -2.62 3.14
C VAL A 171 3.31 -1.52 2.98
N LEU A 172 3.18 -0.72 1.92
CA LEU A 172 3.96 0.48 1.69
C LEU A 172 3.19 1.71 2.17
N LEU A 173 3.81 2.47 3.08
CA LEU A 173 3.25 3.70 3.63
C LEU A 173 3.82 4.91 2.88
N TYR A 174 2.97 5.88 2.56
CA TYR A 174 3.39 7.16 2.01
C TYR A 174 2.74 8.36 2.70
#